data_AF-A0A7J4G6B1-F1
#
_entry.id   AF-A0A7J4G6B1-F1
#
_cell.length_a   1.000
_cell.length_b   1.000
_cell.length_c   1.000
_cell.angle_alpha   90.00
_cell.angle_beta   90.00
_cell.angle_gamma   90.00
#
_symmetry.space_group_name_H-M   'P 1'
#
loop_
_entity.id
_entity.type
_entity.pdbx_description
1 polymer ?
#
loop_
_entity_poly.entity_id
_entity_poly.type
_entity_poly.pdbx_seq_one_letter_code
_entity_poly.pdbx_strand_id
1 'polypeptide(L)' 'MAEPAEVIKILRREGPKGVSIVKCKLLDKDKILERVVIGSIREGDIIYLKETEMEGL' A
#
# COMPACT_ATOMS: atom_id res chain seq x y z
N MET A 1 -5.43 -14.27 4.35
CA MET A 1 -6.57 -13.39 4.72
C MET A 1 -6.28 -11.98 4.23
N ALA A 2 -7.25 -11.22 3.71
CA ALA A 2 -6.99 -9.88 3.19
C ALA A 2 -7.23 -8.83 4.29
N GLU A 3 -6.23 -7.99 4.57
CA GLU A 3 -6.35 -6.92 5.58
C GLU A 3 -6.57 -5.57 4.89
N PRO A 4 -7.61 -4.80 5.27
CA PRO A 4 -7.82 -3.47 4.70
C PRO A 4 -6.82 -2.46 5.27
N ALA A 5 -6.31 -1.59 4.40
CA ALA A 5 -5.39 -0.52 4.74
C ALA A 5 -5.77 0.79 4.04
N GLU A 6 -5.68 1.91 4.75
CA GLU A 6 -5.85 3.25 4.19
C GLU A 6 -4.52 3.81 3.70
N VAL A 7 -4.48 4.35 2.48
CA VAL A 7 -3.29 5.03 1.95
C VAL A 7 -3.13 6.38 2.62
N ILE A 8 -2.10 6.52 3.45
CA ILE A 8 -1.82 7.75 4.20
C ILE A 8 -0.82 8.67 3.50
N LYS A 9 0.00 8.13 2.58
CA LYS A 9 0.97 8.91 1.81
C LYS A 9 1.43 8.19 0.55
N ILE A 10 1.56 8.90 -0.56
CA ILE A 10 2.25 8.42 -1.76
C ILE A 10 3.72 8.84 -1.67
N LEU A 11 4.65 7.89 -1.63
CA LEU A 11 6.08 8.15 -1.49
C LEU A 11 6.73 8.50 -2.82
N ARG A 12 6.47 7.68 -3.84
CA ARG A 12 7.01 7.84 -5.19
C ARG A 12 6.11 7.18 -6.22
N ARG A 13 6.12 7.73 -7.43
CA ARG A 13 5.53 7.14 -8.62
C ARG A 13 6.65 6.71 -9.54
N GLU A 14 6.64 5.46 -9.97
CA GLU A 14 7.70 4.84 -10.73
C GLU A 14 7.19 4.09 -11.96
N GLY A 15 8.04 4.10 -12.99
CA GLY A 15 7.93 3.25 -14.16
C GLY A 15 6.78 3.59 -15.12
N PRO A 16 6.78 2.97 -16.30
CA PRO A 16 5.80 3.24 -17.36
C PRO A 16 4.39 2.69 -17.08
N LYS A 17 4.22 1.86 -16.04
CA LYS A 17 2.96 1.16 -15.72
C LYS A 17 2.14 1.82 -14.60
N GLY A 18 2.48 3.05 -14.19
CA GLY A 18 1.77 3.73 -13.11
C GLY A 18 1.93 3.01 -11.77
N VAL A 19 3.15 2.58 -11.46
CA VAL A 19 3.46 1.93 -10.19
C VAL A 19 3.68 3.03 -9.15
N SER A 20 3.09 2.88 -7.97
CA SER A 20 3.26 3.82 -6.86
C SER A 20 3.71 3.07 -5.62
N ILE A 21 4.71 3.58 -4.92
CA ILE A 21 5.01 3.13 -3.57
C ILE A 21 4.26 4.03 -2.60
N VAL A 22 3.45 3.42 -1.75
CA VAL A 22 2.58 4.12 -0.80
C VAL A 22 2.87 3.67 0.62
N LYS A 23 2.71 4.57 1.57
CA LYS A 23 2.50 4.22 2.98
C LYS A 23 1.01 4.03 3.19
N CYS A 24 0.64 2.91 3.79
CA CYS A 24 -0.72 2.62 4.19
C CYS A 24 -0.78 2.20 5.65
N LYS A 25 -1.85 2.58 6.34
CA LYS A 25 -2.14 2.19 7.72
C LYS A 25 -3.22 1.11 7.70
N LEU A 26 -2.96 -0.02 8.36
CA LEU A 26 -3.99 -1.05 8.55
C LEU A 26 -5.16 -0.48 9.37
N LEU A 27 -6.40 -0.81 9.00
CA LEU A 27 -7.57 -0.29 9.74
C LEU A 27 -7.74 -0.97 11.10
N ASP A 28 -7.46 -2.28 11.18
CA ASP A 28 -7.62 -3.09 12.39
C ASP A 28 -6.37 -3.11 13.29
N LYS A 29 -5.24 -2.59 12.81
CA LYS A 29 -3.96 -2.59 13.52
C LYS A 29 -3.34 -1.21 13.39
N ASP A 30 -2.81 -0.64 14.48
CA ASP A 30 -2.04 0.61 14.43
C ASP A 30 -0.64 0.38 13.83
N LYS A 31 -0.60 -0.16 12.60
CA LYS A 31 0.60 -0.59 11.88
C LYS A 31 0.63 0.10 10.53
N ILE A 32 1.73 0.78 10.27
CA ILE A 32 2.02 1.42 8.98
C ILE A 32 2.93 0.49 8.17
N LEU A 33 2.61 0.33 6.89
CA LEU A 33 3.34 -0.51 5.95
C LEU A 33 3.64 0.28 4.67
N GLU A 34 4.73 -0.06 4.00
CA GLU A 34 5.00 0.39 2.64
C GLU A 34 4.60 -0.68 1.65
N ARG A 35 3.87 -0.30 0.60
CA ARG A 35 3.39 -1.22 -0.42
C ARG A 35 3.52 -0.63 -1.81
N VAL A 36 3.83 -1.52 -2.75
CA VAL A 36 3.79 -1.22 -4.18
C VAL A 36 2.37 -1.45 -4.68
N VAL A 37 1.78 -0.41 -5.27
CA VAL A 37 0.45 -0.43 -5.85
C VAL A 37 0.57 -0.14 -7.33
N ILE A 38 -0.11 -0.92 -8.16
CA ILE A 38 -0.17 -0.70 -9.60
C ILE A 38 -1.49 0.01 -9.91
N GLY A 39 -1.42 1.14 -10.62
CA GLY A 39 -2.57 1.91 -11.04
C GLY A 39 -2.66 3.29 -10.39
N SER A 40 -3.80 3.95 -10.62
CA SER A 40 -4.07 5.26 -10.05
C SER A 40 -4.47 5.11 -8.58
N ILE A 41 -3.70 5.73 -7.70
CA ILE A 41 -3.94 5.73 -6.25
C ILE A 41 -3.84 7.15 -5.70
N ARG A 42 -4.63 7.44 -4.67
CA ARG A 42 -4.72 8.72 -3.95
C ARG A 42 -4.61 8.49 -2.46
N GLU A 43 -4.22 9.53 -1.74
CA GLU A 43 -4.30 9.55 -0.28
C GLU A 43 -5.77 9.44 0.14
N GLY A 44 -6.06 8.60 1.15
CA GLY A 44 -7.40 8.24 1.60
C GLY A 44 -8.01 7.01 0.90
N ASP A 45 -7.40 6.48 -0.16
CA ASP A 45 -7.90 5.25 -0.79
C ASP A 45 -7.74 4.04 0.15
N ILE A 46 -8.72 3.12 0.12
CA ILE A 46 -8.65 1.85 0.84
C ILE A 46 -8.17 0.74 -0.09
N ILE A 47 -7.09 0.06 0.31
CA ILE A 47 -6.53 -1.09 -0.39
C ILE A 47 -6.63 -2.34 0.48
N TYR A 48 -6.83 -3.50 -0.15
CA TYR A 48 -6.82 -4.79 0.53
C TYR A 48 -5.48 -5.49 0.31
N LEU A 49 -4.77 -5.75 1.40
CA LEU A 49 -3.47 -6.43 1.38
C LEU A 49 -3.70 -7.94 1.45
N LYS A 50 -3.44 -8.65 0.35
CA LYS A 50 -3.48 -10.12 0.31
C LYS A 50 -2.13 -10.69 0.74
N GLU A 51 -2.11 -11.30 1.92
CA GLU A 51 -1.00 -12.02 2.59
C GLU A 51 0.35 -11.28 2.77
N THR A 52 0.85 -11.34 4.00
CA THR A 52 1.99 -10.60 4.53
C THR A 52 3.30 -11.38 4.45
N GLU A 53 3.59 -12.01 3.32
CA GLU A 53 4.95 -12.47 3.06
C GLU A 53 5.75 -11.26 2.55
N MET A 54 6.41 -10.57 3.49
CA MET A 54 7.60 -9.80 3.15
C MET A 54 8.59 -10.81 2.58
N GLU A 55 8.92 -10.74 1.29
CA GLU A 55 10.24 -11.19 0.86
C GLU A 55 11.23 -10.37 1.68
N GLY A 56 11.82 -11.02 2.68
CA GLY A 56 12.96 -10.51 3.40
C GLY A 56 14.07 -10.20 2.39
N LEU A 57 14.67 -9.03 2.54
CA LEU A 57 16.02 -8.80 2.07
C LEU A 57 16.99 -9.20 3.19
#